data_AF-A0A8J5CEU1-F1
#
_entry.id   AF-A0A8J5CEU1-F1
#
_cell.length_a   1.000
_cell.length_b   1.000
_cell.length_c   1.000
_cell.angle_alpha   90.00
_cell.angle_beta   90.00
_cell.angle_gamma   90.00
#
_symmetry.space_group_name_H-M   'P 1'
#
loop_
_entity.id
_entity.type
_entity.pdbx_description
1 polymer ?
#
loop_
_entity_poly.entity_id
_entity_poly.type
_entity_poly.pdbx_seq_one_letter_code
_entity_poly.pdbx_strand_id
1 'polypeptide(L)'
;MILDGPNIKSQSGDGVTQATLSTAQLLQHNSSIRRRVGSITVRHNKDRETPLPIYVGLTVHARTRKRDLIEMLFDLGLSISYDRVMAISTSMGNRVCEQYHRDEVVCPPNLRKGLFTTAAVDNIDHNPSSTTSTDSFHGTGISLFQHPSLQNNGTYRREHSVLE
;
A
#
# COMPACT_ATOMS: atom_id res chain seq x y z
N MET A 1 -4.68 -7.65 30.03
CA MET A 1 -3.57 -6.92 30.68
C MET A 1 -3.04 -5.76 29.86
N ILE A 2 -2.68 -5.91 28.58
CA ILE A 2 -2.08 -4.80 27.79
C ILE A 2 -3.07 -3.69 27.43
N LEU A 3 -4.32 -4.01 27.08
CA LEU A 3 -5.33 -3.00 26.70
C LEU A 3 -6.47 -2.91 27.71
N ASP A 4 -6.98 -4.06 28.16
CA ASP A 4 -8.16 -4.09 29.05
C ASP A 4 -7.81 -4.21 30.54
N GLY A 5 -6.54 -3.97 30.90
CA GLY A 5 -6.09 -4.04 32.29
C GLY A 5 -6.23 -5.45 32.92
N PRO A 6 -6.18 -5.55 34.27
CA PRO A 6 -6.25 -6.82 35.00
C PRO A 6 -7.67 -7.28 35.35
N ASN A 7 -8.72 -6.49 35.10
CA ASN A 7 -10.08 -6.84 35.50
C ASN A 7 -10.84 -7.57 34.37
N ILE A 8 -10.77 -8.90 34.39
CA ILE A 8 -11.30 -9.82 33.36
C ILE A 8 -12.84 -9.85 33.27
N LYS A 9 -13.55 -9.26 34.23
CA LYS A 9 -14.99 -9.45 34.42
C LYS A 9 -15.89 -8.70 33.42
N SER A 10 -15.35 -7.85 32.56
CA SER A 10 -16.10 -7.08 31.56
C SER A 10 -15.79 -7.46 30.10
N GLN A 11 -15.10 -8.58 29.85
CA GLN A 11 -14.52 -8.89 28.53
C GLN A 11 -15.48 -9.55 27.51
N SER A 12 -16.78 -9.51 27.74
CA SER A 12 -17.76 -10.22 26.90
C SER A 12 -18.79 -9.24 26.33
N GLY A 13 -18.37 -8.38 25.40
CA GLY A 13 -19.30 -7.47 24.72
C GLY A 13 -18.71 -6.69 23.54
N ASP A 14 -17.49 -6.17 23.69
CA ASP A 14 -16.85 -5.39 22.63
C ASP A 14 -15.91 -6.24 21.78
N GLY A 15 -16.12 -6.21 20.46
CA GLY A 15 -15.28 -6.88 19.48
C GLY A 15 -13.83 -6.41 19.52
N VAL A 16 -12.95 -7.15 18.83
CA VAL A 16 -11.52 -6.80 18.73
C VAL A 16 -11.36 -5.37 18.20
N THR A 17 -10.84 -4.46 19.04
CA THR A 17 -10.61 -3.07 18.63
C THR A 17 -9.44 -2.94 17.66
N GLN A 18 -9.44 -1.88 16.85
CA GLN A 18 -8.31 -1.58 15.95
C GLN A 18 -6.99 -1.35 16.73
N ALA A 19 -7.07 -0.81 17.95
CA ALA A 19 -5.90 -0.63 18.81
C ALA A 19 -5.31 -1.98 19.24
N THR A 20 -6.17 -2.97 19.52
CA THR A 20 -5.77 -4.35 19.80
C THR A 20 -5.04 -4.98 18.63
N LEU A 21 -5.60 -4.88 17.42
CA LEU A 21 -4.95 -5.39 16.20
C LEU A 21 -3.60 -4.70 15.96
N SER A 22 -3.56 -3.39 16.10
CA SER A 22 -2.35 -2.60 15.86
C SER A 22 -1.22 -2.98 16.83
N THR A 23 -1.56 -3.11 18.12
CA THR A 23 -0.61 -3.53 19.16
C THR A 23 -0.11 -4.94 18.90
N ALA A 24 -1.00 -5.89 18.56
CA ALA A 24 -0.61 -7.25 18.24
C ALA A 24 0.35 -7.33 17.04
N GLN A 25 0.07 -6.55 15.98
CA GLN A 25 0.92 -6.47 14.80
C GLN A 25 2.32 -5.91 15.12
N LEU A 26 2.41 -4.88 15.96
CA LEU A 26 3.69 -4.34 16.42
C LEU A 26 4.45 -5.33 17.30
N LEU A 27 3.76 -6.04 18.21
CA LEU A 27 4.38 -7.09 19.02
C LEU A 27 4.97 -8.19 18.14
N GLN A 28 4.21 -8.69 17.16
CA GLN A 28 4.71 -9.71 16.22
C GLN A 28 5.92 -9.20 15.42
N HIS A 29 5.86 -7.97 14.92
CA HIS A 29 6.90 -7.35 14.11
C HIS A 29 8.22 -7.15 14.87
N ASN A 30 8.13 -6.76 16.14
CA ASN A 30 9.30 -6.44 16.98
C ASN A 30 9.82 -7.65 17.78
N SER A 31 9.06 -8.74 17.87
CA SER A 31 9.47 -9.93 18.63
C SER A 31 10.63 -10.65 17.95
N SER A 32 11.67 -11.03 18.70
CA SER A 32 12.80 -11.83 18.19
C SER A 32 12.94 -13.14 18.98
N ILE A 33 13.13 -14.28 18.30
CA ILE A 33 13.29 -15.60 18.93
C ILE A 33 14.56 -15.65 19.80
N ARG A 34 15.65 -15.01 19.35
CA ARG A 34 16.92 -14.91 20.10
C ARG A 34 17.51 -13.51 19.91
N ARG A 35 17.61 -12.73 20.98
CA ARG A 35 18.40 -11.49 20.97
C ARG A 35 19.85 -11.84 21.27
N ARG A 36 20.78 -11.46 20.39
CA ARG A 36 22.22 -11.59 20.69
C ARG A 36 22.58 -10.56 21.76
N VAL A 37 23.28 -10.98 22.79
CA VAL A 37 23.84 -10.10 23.83
C VAL A 37 24.74 -9.06 23.13
N GLY A 38 24.51 -7.77 23.38
CA GLY A 38 25.25 -6.66 22.76
C GLY A 38 24.72 -6.15 21.41
N SER A 39 23.62 -6.71 20.88
CA SER A 39 23.00 -6.20 19.65
C SER A 39 22.20 -4.92 19.91
N ILE A 40 22.64 -3.80 19.35
CA ILE A 40 21.94 -2.50 19.40
C ILE A 40 20.90 -2.38 18.27
N THR A 41 21.10 -3.12 17.17
CA THR A 41 20.22 -3.06 16.00
C THR A 41 18.90 -3.79 16.22
N VAL A 42 17.79 -3.12 15.92
CA VAL A 42 16.47 -3.75 15.85
C VAL A 42 16.45 -4.69 14.65
N ARG A 43 16.38 -6.00 14.91
CA ARG A 43 16.27 -7.02 13.85
C ARG A 43 14.80 -7.23 13.51
N HIS A 44 14.33 -6.55 12.49
CA HIS A 44 13.05 -6.87 11.86
C HIS A 44 13.27 -8.00 10.86
N ASN A 45 12.54 -9.10 11.01
CA ASN A 45 12.51 -10.15 10.01
C ASN A 45 11.46 -9.79 8.95
N LYS A 46 11.86 -9.79 7.68
CA LYS A 46 10.95 -9.62 6.54
C LYS A 46 9.78 -10.61 6.58
N ASP A 47 10.04 -11.86 6.97
CA ASP A 47 9.01 -12.91 7.06
C ASP A 47 8.00 -12.68 8.20
N ARG A 48 8.24 -11.67 9.03
CA ARG A 48 7.37 -11.29 10.16
C ARG A 48 6.94 -9.83 10.07
N GLU A 49 7.13 -9.20 8.91
CA GLU A 49 6.55 -7.89 8.63
C GLU A 49 5.02 -8.02 8.69
N THR A 50 4.42 -7.23 9.56
CA THR A 50 2.96 -7.16 9.64
C THR A 50 2.45 -5.99 8.79
N PRO A 51 1.16 -5.99 8.40
CA PRO A 51 0.62 -4.95 7.54
C PRO A 51 0.80 -3.52 8.08
N LEU A 52 0.68 -3.31 9.40
CA LEU A 52 0.75 -1.98 10.01
C LEU A 52 2.11 -1.28 9.82
N PRO A 53 3.26 -1.84 10.24
CA PRO A 53 4.57 -1.20 10.01
C PRO A 53 4.85 -0.87 8.54
N ILE A 54 4.47 -1.77 7.61
CA ILE A 54 4.59 -1.55 6.17
C ILE A 54 3.72 -0.36 5.76
N TYR A 55 2.44 -0.37 6.15
CA TYR A 55 1.49 0.68 5.83
C TYR A 55 1.92 2.05 6.36
N VAL A 56 2.40 2.11 7.61
CA VAL A 56 2.93 3.33 8.22
C VAL A 56 4.08 3.87 7.39
N GLY A 57 5.06 3.02 7.03
CA GLY A 57 6.24 3.45 6.27
C GLY A 57 5.90 3.96 4.89
N LEU A 58 5.09 3.20 4.14
CA LEU A 58 4.62 3.58 2.81
C LEU A 58 3.78 4.86 2.83
N THR A 59 2.87 5.00 3.80
CA THR A 59 1.96 6.15 3.89
C THR A 59 2.71 7.43 4.28
N VAL A 60 3.60 7.35 5.27
CA VAL A 60 4.43 8.48 5.68
C VAL A 60 5.34 8.90 4.53
N HIS A 61 5.95 7.94 3.83
CA HIS A 61 6.75 8.22 2.65
C HIS A 61 5.93 8.91 1.54
N ALA A 62 4.75 8.37 1.21
CA ALA A 62 3.89 8.92 0.17
C ALA A 62 3.47 10.37 0.44
N ARG A 63 3.21 10.71 1.71
CA ARG A 63 2.76 12.04 2.12
C ARG A 63 3.88 13.05 2.30
N THR A 64 5.06 12.62 2.76
CA THR A 64 6.11 13.54 3.20
C THR A 64 7.38 13.47 2.36
N ARG A 65 7.68 12.32 1.75
CA ARG A 65 8.96 12.00 1.10
C ARG A 65 10.20 12.21 2.00
N LYS A 66 10.02 12.31 3.32
CA LYS A 66 11.12 12.55 4.28
C LYS A 66 11.71 11.24 4.79
N ARG A 67 12.97 10.96 4.42
CA ARG A 67 13.72 9.78 4.88
C ARG A 67 13.84 9.76 6.41
N ASP A 68 14.31 10.86 7.01
CA ASP A 68 14.61 10.93 8.44
C ASP A 68 13.40 10.62 9.33
N LEU A 69 12.19 10.99 8.89
CA LEU A 69 10.96 10.69 9.60
C LEU A 69 10.66 9.18 9.61
N ILE A 70 10.93 8.49 8.51
CA ILE A 70 10.72 7.04 8.39
C ILE A 70 11.76 6.31 9.23
N GLU A 71 13.03 6.74 9.19
CA GLU A 71 14.09 6.16 10.03
C GLU A 71 13.78 6.36 11.52
N MET A 72 13.29 7.53 11.94
CA MET A 72 12.85 7.75 13.32
C MET A 72 11.73 6.79 13.74
N LEU A 73 10.74 6.56 12.90
CA LEU A 73 9.64 5.62 13.19
C LEU A 73 10.13 4.17 13.18
N PHE A 74 11.07 3.83 12.32
CA PHE A 74 11.72 2.53 12.27
C PHE A 74 12.53 2.26 13.54
N ASP A 75 13.32 3.24 14.02
CA ASP A 75 14.10 3.14 15.25
C ASP A 75 13.20 2.94 16.49
N LEU A 76 11.98 3.48 16.47
CA LEU A 76 10.96 3.26 17.50
C LEU A 76 10.21 1.91 17.34
N GLY A 77 10.50 1.12 16.31
CA GLY A 77 9.83 -0.15 16.02
C GLY A 77 8.39 0.00 15.51
N LEU A 78 8.02 1.18 15.02
CA LEU A 78 6.66 1.53 14.55
C LEU A 78 6.49 1.38 13.04
N SER A 79 7.59 1.29 12.29
CA SER A 79 7.61 1.21 10.84
C SER A 79 8.70 0.28 10.32
N ILE A 80 8.67 -0.01 9.03
CA ILE A 80 9.78 -0.61 8.28
C ILE A 80 10.84 0.45 7.94
N SER A 81 12.06 0.01 7.63
CA SER A 81 13.14 0.93 7.28
C SER A 81 12.87 1.67 5.96
N TYR A 82 13.51 2.83 5.78
CA TYR A 82 13.39 3.58 4.53
C TYR A 82 13.81 2.76 3.31
N ASP A 83 14.90 2.00 3.43
CA ASP A 83 15.39 1.14 2.34
C ASP A 83 14.36 0.06 1.98
N ARG A 84 13.62 -0.47 2.97
CA ARG A 84 12.53 -1.41 2.73
C ARG A 84 11.34 -0.76 2.02
N VAL A 85 10.97 0.47 2.40
CA VAL A 85 9.96 1.30 1.70
C VAL A 85 10.34 1.48 0.22
N MET A 86 11.60 1.81 -0.06
CA MET A 86 12.10 1.98 -1.42
C MET A 86 12.14 0.66 -2.19
N ALA A 87 12.52 -0.44 -1.55
CA ALA A 87 12.51 -1.76 -2.17
C ALA A 87 11.10 -2.20 -2.58
N ILE A 88 10.09 -1.98 -1.73
CA ILE A 88 8.69 -2.25 -2.06
C ILE A 88 8.24 -1.37 -3.22
N SER A 89 8.50 -0.05 -3.15
CA SER A 89 8.10 0.90 -4.18
C SER A 89 8.73 0.59 -5.54
N THR A 90 10.03 0.25 -5.55
CA THR A 90 10.77 -0.16 -6.74
C THR A 90 10.21 -1.47 -7.30
N SER A 91 9.95 -2.47 -6.44
CA SER A 91 9.35 -3.73 -6.86
C SER A 91 7.97 -3.53 -7.50
N MET A 92 7.15 -2.62 -6.96
CA MET A 92 5.85 -2.28 -7.55
C MET A 92 6.02 -1.61 -8.91
N GLY A 93 6.92 -0.63 -9.03
CA GLY A 93 7.22 0.05 -10.30
C GLY A 93 7.72 -0.91 -11.37
N ASN A 94 8.63 -1.81 -11.03
CA ASN A 94 9.15 -2.83 -11.94
C ASN A 94 8.03 -3.76 -12.43
N ARG A 95 7.13 -4.21 -11.54
CA ARG A 95 5.98 -5.04 -11.94
C ARG A 95 5.04 -4.33 -12.91
N VAL A 96 4.83 -3.03 -12.73
CA VAL A 96 4.05 -2.22 -13.69
C VAL A 96 4.76 -2.14 -15.04
N CYS A 97 6.08 -1.91 -15.05
CA CYS A 97 6.88 -1.90 -16.27
C CYS A 97 6.83 -3.25 -16.99
N GLU A 98 7.00 -4.37 -16.28
CA GLU A 98 6.88 -5.71 -16.87
C GLU A 98 5.48 -5.96 -17.43
N GLN A 99 4.42 -5.50 -16.75
CA GLN A 99 3.06 -5.61 -17.25
C GLN A 99 2.89 -4.82 -18.55
N TYR A 100 3.45 -3.61 -18.61
CA TYR A 100 3.46 -2.80 -19.82
C TYR A 100 4.16 -3.52 -20.98
N HIS A 101 5.36 -4.08 -20.77
CA HIS A 101 6.06 -4.82 -21.83
C HIS A 101 5.29 -6.05 -22.32
N ARG A 102 4.47 -6.66 -21.46
CA ARG A 102 3.63 -7.82 -21.82
C ARG A 102 2.36 -7.45 -22.56
N ASP A 103 1.75 -6.33 -22.20
CA ASP A 103 0.47 -5.91 -22.76
C ASP A 103 0.61 -4.87 -23.88
N GLU A 104 1.81 -4.29 -24.06
CA GLU A 104 2.15 -3.19 -24.99
C GLU A 104 1.31 -1.92 -24.81
N VAL A 105 0.57 -1.83 -23.71
CA VAL A 105 -0.29 -0.70 -23.36
C VAL A 105 -0.29 -0.51 -21.85
N VAL A 106 -0.30 0.76 -21.42
CA VAL A 106 -0.54 1.10 -20.02
C VAL A 106 -2.03 1.00 -19.77
N CYS A 107 -2.44 0.00 -19.01
CA CYS A 107 -3.82 -0.15 -18.57
C CYS A 107 -3.85 -0.34 -17.05
N PRO A 108 -4.86 0.16 -16.33
CA PRO A 108 -5.00 -0.02 -14.89
C PRO A 108 -4.97 -1.49 -14.44
N PRO A 109 -4.26 -1.83 -13.34
CA PRO A 109 -4.05 -3.22 -12.91
C PRO A 109 -5.33 -3.91 -12.44
N ASN A 110 -6.34 -3.14 -12.04
CA ASN A 110 -7.66 -3.63 -11.63
C ASN A 110 -8.57 -4.05 -12.80
N LEU A 111 -8.19 -3.78 -14.06
CA LEU A 111 -8.93 -4.27 -15.22
C LEU A 111 -8.72 -5.78 -15.41
N ARG A 112 -9.73 -6.45 -15.94
CA ARG A 112 -9.67 -7.86 -16.35
C ARG A 112 -9.48 -8.02 -17.86
N LYS A 113 -8.77 -9.06 -18.28
CA LYS A 113 -8.61 -9.46 -19.69
C LYS A 113 -9.87 -10.17 -20.18
N GLY A 114 -10.12 -10.10 -21.48
CA GLY A 114 -11.22 -10.83 -22.14
C GLY A 114 -12.62 -10.31 -21.86
N LEU A 115 -12.76 -9.10 -21.28
CA LEU A 115 -14.05 -8.45 -21.09
C LEU A 115 -14.32 -7.42 -22.18
N PHE A 116 -15.58 -7.38 -22.63
CA PHE A 116 -16.07 -6.25 -23.41
C PHE A 116 -15.94 -4.98 -22.55
N THR A 117 -15.24 -3.99 -23.10
CA THR A 117 -14.90 -2.75 -22.39
C THR A 117 -15.34 -1.57 -23.25
N THR A 118 -16.13 -0.68 -22.67
CA THR A 118 -16.49 0.60 -23.29
C THR A 118 -15.68 1.71 -22.63
N ALA A 119 -15.22 2.68 -23.42
CA ALA A 119 -14.49 3.83 -22.92
C ALA A 119 -15.27 5.11 -23.18
N ALA A 120 -15.34 6.01 -22.19
CA ALA A 120 -15.68 7.40 -22.41
C ALA A 120 -14.37 8.19 -22.39
N VAL A 121 -14.06 8.85 -23.51
CA VAL A 121 -12.85 9.64 -23.70
C VAL A 121 -13.28 11.09 -23.81
N ASP A 122 -12.77 11.92 -22.92
CA ASP A 122 -13.11 13.34 -22.85
C ASP A 122 -11.85 14.19 -22.82
N ASN A 123 -11.91 15.37 -23.42
CA ASN A 123 -10.83 16.33 -23.32
C ASN A 123 -10.97 17.09 -22.01
N ILE A 124 -9.87 17.21 -21.29
CA ILE A 124 -9.76 18.06 -20.11
C ILE A 124 -8.95 19.27 -20.54
N ASP A 125 -9.61 20.19 -21.21
CA ASP A 125 -9.09 21.49 -21.62
C ASP A 125 -9.58 22.54 -20.63
N HIS A 126 -8.74 22.84 -19.64
CA HIS A 126 -8.94 24.02 -18.81
C HIS A 126 -8.27 25.21 -19.49
N ASN A 127 -9.07 26.13 -20.03
CA ASN A 127 -8.63 27.42 -20.54
C ASN A 127 -8.93 28.51 -19.51
N PRO A 128 -8.01 28.81 -18.57
CA PRO A 128 -8.17 29.95 -17.69
C PRO A 128 -8.11 31.23 -18.54
N SER A 129 -9.22 31.91 -18.75
CA SER A 129 -9.30 33.20 -19.44
C SER A 129 -8.75 34.37 -18.60
N SER A 130 -7.68 34.14 -17.84
CA SER A 130 -7.01 35.14 -17.01
C SER A 130 -5.66 35.52 -17.60
N THR A 131 -5.39 36.81 -17.69
CA THR A 131 -4.13 37.39 -18.20
C THR A 131 -2.90 37.08 -17.34
N THR A 132 -3.07 36.36 -16.22
CA THR A 132 -2.00 35.90 -15.34
C THR A 132 -1.88 34.37 -15.27
N SER A 133 -2.61 33.61 -16.11
CA SER A 133 -2.58 32.15 -16.04
C SER A 133 -1.33 31.58 -16.71
N THR A 134 -0.45 30.95 -15.94
CA THR A 134 0.78 30.33 -16.44
C THR A 134 0.60 28.86 -16.82
N ASP A 135 -0.53 28.23 -16.48
CA ASP A 135 -0.74 26.79 -16.69
C ASP A 135 -2.10 26.52 -17.35
N SER A 136 -2.09 26.29 -18.67
CA SER A 136 -3.20 25.61 -19.35
C SER A 136 -3.00 24.11 -19.22
N PHE A 137 -3.90 23.41 -18.53
CA PHE A 137 -3.89 21.96 -18.49
C PHE A 137 -4.65 21.43 -19.72
N HIS A 138 -3.92 20.75 -20.60
CA HIS A 138 -4.51 19.98 -21.71
C HIS A 138 -4.26 18.51 -21.44
N GLY A 139 -5.31 17.79 -21.04
CA GLY A 139 -5.27 16.35 -20.78
C GLY A 139 -6.39 15.62 -21.49
N THR A 140 -6.30 14.29 -21.50
CA THR A 140 -7.40 13.41 -21.92
C THR A 140 -7.84 12.59 -20.73
N GLY A 141 -9.08 12.75 -20.31
CA GLY A 141 -9.73 11.88 -19.35
C GLY A 141 -10.24 10.62 -20.05
N ILE A 142 -9.92 9.44 -19.52
CA ILE A 142 -10.43 8.17 -20.04
C ILE A 142 -11.13 7.43 -18.89
N SER A 143 -12.43 7.19 -19.03
CA SER A 143 -13.21 6.34 -18.12
C SER A 143 -13.46 4.99 -18.80
N LEU A 144 -13.07 3.90 -18.15
CA LEU A 144 -13.21 2.54 -18.68
C LEU A 144 -14.28 1.77 -17.91
N PHE A 145 -15.23 1.18 -18.63
CA PHE A 145 -16.32 0.36 -18.08
C PHE A 145 -16.20 -1.06 -18.63
N GLN A 146 -16.00 -2.04 -17.74
CA GLN A 146 -15.96 -3.44 -18.13
C GLN A 146 -17.30 -4.10 -17.85
N HIS A 147 -17.78 -4.92 -18.80
CA HIS A 147 -19.09 -5.57 -18.74
C HIS A 147 -18.93 -7.08 -18.54
N PRO A 148 -18.72 -7.57 -17.30
CA PRO A 148 -18.70 -8.99 -17.00
C PRO A 148 -20.11 -9.60 -17.10
N SER A 149 -20.18 -10.88 -17.44
CA SER A 149 -21.41 -11.67 -17.44
C SER A 149 -21.23 -12.98 -16.66
N LEU A 150 -22.32 -13.69 -16.39
CA LEU A 150 -22.28 -15.01 -15.76
C LEU A 150 -21.45 -16.02 -16.58
N GLN A 151 -21.45 -15.91 -17.91
CA GLN A 151 -20.65 -16.77 -18.78
C GLN A 151 -19.20 -16.31 -18.92
N ASN A 152 -18.91 -15.01 -18.73
CA ASN A 152 -17.57 -14.45 -18.87
C ASN A 152 -17.30 -13.33 -17.85
N ASN A 153 -16.56 -13.68 -16.81
CA ASN A 153 -16.09 -12.74 -15.78
C ASN A 153 -14.72 -12.12 -16.08
N GLY A 154 -14.12 -12.47 -17.23
CA GLY A 154 -12.76 -12.11 -17.58
C GLY A 154 -11.71 -12.81 -16.71
N THR A 155 -10.45 -12.57 -17.02
CA THR A 155 -9.31 -13.08 -16.25
C THR A 155 -8.50 -11.94 -15.66
N TYR A 156 -7.89 -12.17 -14.49
CA TYR A 156 -7.02 -11.17 -13.87
C TYR A 156 -5.79 -10.91 -14.76
N ARG A 157 -5.32 -9.66 -14.81
CA ARG A 157 -4.20 -9.26 -15.67
C ARG A 157 -2.85 -9.80 -15.22
N ARG A 158 -2.65 -10.00 -13.90
CA ARG A 158 -1.82 -11.04 -13.25
C ARG A 158 -1.86 -10.94 -11.72
N GLU A 159 -1.24 -11.95 -11.11
CA GLU A 159 -1.43 -12.61 -9.82
C GLU A 159 -1.77 -11.74 -8.60
N HIS A 160 -2.61 -12.35 -7.76
CA HIS A 160 -2.81 -12.00 -6.37
C HIS A 160 -1.53 -11.37 -5.80
N SER A 161 -1.63 -10.13 -5.36
CA SER A 161 -0.81 -9.63 -4.27
C SER A 161 -1.14 -10.44 -3.03
N VAL A 162 -0.70 -11.70 -2.99
CA VAL A 162 -0.55 -12.41 -1.73
C VAL A 162 0.67 -11.76 -1.10
N LEU A 163 0.39 -10.84 -0.18
CA LEU A 163 1.25 -10.66 0.97
C LEU A 163 1.19 -11.99 1.73
N GLU A 164 1.98 -12.97 1.28
CA GLU A 164 2.30 -14.19 2.03
C GLU A 164 3.65 -13.98 2.70
#